data_AF-A0A9E6BDH8-F1
#
_entry.id   AF-A0A9E6BDH8-F1
#
_cell.length_a   1.000
_cell.length_b   1.000
_cell.length_c   1.000
_cell.angle_alpha   90.00
_cell.angle_beta   90.00
_cell.angle_gamma   90.00
#
_symmetry.space_group_name_H-M   'P 1'
#
loop_
_entity.id
_entity.type
_entity.pdbx_description
1 polymer ?
#
loop_
_entity_poly.entity_id
_entity_poly.type
_entity_poly.pdbx_seq_one_letter_code
_entity_poly.pdbx_strand_id
1 'polypeptide(L)'
;MNPKHELIALYAKQLRLPTFTRYQEILRQQEQLSYEDFLLAIMKQELDARSLNQQKRRIKQAGFPHEKTLEEFDFKRLRHVEAAYVYQLAGCDFIRNRQNVLMIGNPGSGKTHLSIALGLRACQAGFRVKFTTAATLATTLVEAKETRELLKLERQLQKADLLIIDELSYLSFNRHQSELLFKVISDRAEKRSVIISTNLEFSRWTELFENPTLVAALVDRLTFMAHILNMNNPSYRMEHG
;
A
#
# COMPACT_ATOMS: atom_id res chain seq x y z
N MET A 1 14.73 -8.90 44.21
CA MET A 1 14.12 -8.02 43.18
C MET A 1 14.70 -6.62 43.33
N ASN A 2 14.99 -5.92 42.23
CA ASN A 2 15.52 -4.55 42.30
C ASN A 2 14.32 -3.57 42.29
N PRO A 3 14.02 -2.89 43.41
CA PRO A 3 12.82 -2.03 43.53
C PRO A 3 12.84 -0.85 42.55
N LYS A 4 14.04 -0.37 42.15
CA LYS A 4 14.16 0.68 41.13
C LYS A 4 13.71 0.19 39.76
N HIS A 5 13.99 -1.07 39.43
CA HIS A 5 13.57 -1.67 38.15
C HIS A 5 12.03 -1.78 38.07
N GLU A 6 11.38 -2.15 39.17
CA GLU A 6 9.91 -2.21 39.24
C GLU A 6 9.25 -0.84 39.09
N LEU A 7 9.80 0.19 39.74
CA LEU A 7 9.32 1.57 39.58
C LEU A 7 9.50 2.07 38.15
N ILE A 8 10.66 1.82 37.54
CA ILE A 8 10.91 2.16 36.13
C ILE A 8 9.89 1.46 35.22
N ALA A 9 9.62 0.18 35.45
CA ALA A 9 8.64 -0.57 34.65
C ALA A 9 7.20 -0.04 34.83
N LEU A 10 6.81 0.32 36.05
CA LEU A 10 5.51 0.93 36.35
C LEU A 10 5.35 2.27 35.63
N TYR A 11 6.33 3.17 35.76
CA TYR A 11 6.29 4.48 35.12
C TYR A 11 6.37 4.39 33.60
N ALA A 12 7.23 3.52 33.08
CA ALA A 12 7.32 3.23 31.65
C ALA A 12 5.97 2.77 31.08
N LYS A 13 5.23 1.91 31.80
CA LYS A 13 3.88 1.48 31.39
C LYS A 13 2.89 2.65 31.38
N GLN A 14 2.88 3.50 32.41
CA GLN A 14 1.98 4.65 32.50
C GLN A 14 2.27 5.70 31.42
N LEU A 15 3.55 5.96 31.12
CA LEU A 15 4.00 6.88 30.09
C LEU A 15 3.99 6.28 28.67
N ARG A 16 3.66 4.99 28.53
CA ARG A 16 3.67 4.23 27.27
C ARG A 16 5.06 4.16 26.62
N LEU A 17 6.11 3.96 27.41
CA LEU A 17 7.51 3.85 27.01
C LEU A 17 8.00 2.39 27.12
N PRO A 18 7.49 1.44 26.31
CA PRO A 18 7.79 0.02 26.47
C PRO A 18 9.28 -0.33 26.39
N THR A 19 10.12 0.42 25.66
CA THR A 19 11.57 0.11 25.59
C THR A 19 12.30 0.49 26.87
N PHE A 20 11.77 1.40 27.68
CA PHE A 20 12.43 1.86 28.91
C PHE A 20 12.58 0.76 29.96
N THR A 21 11.80 -0.31 29.87
CA THR A 21 11.96 -1.50 30.70
C THR A 21 13.26 -2.26 30.45
N ARG A 22 13.85 -2.08 29.25
CA ARG A 22 15.08 -2.71 28.77
C ARG A 22 16.32 -1.81 28.87
N TYR A 23 16.27 -0.76 29.71
CA TYR A 23 17.37 0.19 29.89
C TYR A 23 18.72 -0.44 30.23
N GLN A 24 18.72 -1.63 30.86
CA GLN A 24 19.93 -2.36 31.20
C GLN A 24 20.70 -2.85 29.97
N GLU A 25 20.04 -3.07 28.84
CA GLU A 25 20.70 -3.43 27.58
C GLU A 25 21.63 -2.31 27.11
N ILE A 26 21.21 -1.05 27.27
CA ILE A 26 22.01 0.13 26.94
C ILE A 26 23.21 0.25 27.88
N LEU A 27 23.00 0.08 29.18
CA LEU A 27 24.07 0.12 30.19
C LEU A 27 25.12 -0.98 29.98
N ARG A 28 24.74 -2.14 29.45
CA ARG A 28 25.67 -3.24 29.13
C ARG A 28 26.47 -3.00 27.85
N GLN A 29 25.91 -2.26 26.89
CA GLN A 29 26.56 -1.99 25.61
C GLN A 29 27.57 -0.84 25.69
N GLN A 30 27.43 0.05 26.67
CA GLN A 30 28.35 1.16 26.88
C GLN A 30 28.64 1.34 28.38
N GLU A 31 29.84 0.95 28.80
CA GLU A 31 30.25 0.91 30.21
C GLU A 31 30.44 2.31 30.84
N GLN A 32 30.55 3.37 30.04
CA GLN A 32 30.78 4.75 30.50
C GLN A 32 29.97 5.79 29.71
N LEU A 33 28.63 5.72 29.79
CA LEU A 33 27.75 6.79 29.31
C LEU A 33 27.63 7.90 30.37
N SER A 34 27.69 9.16 29.94
CA SER A 34 27.19 10.26 30.77
C SER A 34 25.68 10.11 31.01
N TYR A 35 25.14 10.78 32.03
CA TYR A 35 23.69 10.74 32.28
C TYR A 35 22.87 11.28 31.10
N GLU A 36 23.38 12.28 30.40
CA GLU A 36 22.76 12.88 29.22
C GLU A 36 22.78 11.93 28.04
N ASP A 37 23.93 11.30 27.77
CA ASP A 37 24.06 10.32 26.68
C ASP A 37 23.19 9.09 26.91
N PHE A 38 23.08 8.63 28.16
CA PHE A 38 22.18 7.53 28.52
C PHE A 38 20.72 7.90 28.25
N LEU A 39 20.30 9.12 28.65
CA LEU A 39 18.95 9.61 28.41
C LEU A 39 18.66 9.73 26.89
N LEU A 40 19.61 10.24 26.11
CA LEU A 40 19.48 10.31 24.66
C LEU A 40 19.39 8.90 24.03
N ALA A 41 20.22 7.95 24.46
CA ALA A 41 20.21 6.59 23.94
C ALA A 41 18.87 5.87 24.17
N ILE A 42 18.31 5.96 25.38
CA ILE A 42 17.04 5.31 25.70
C ILE A 42 15.85 5.97 25.00
N MET A 43 15.87 7.31 24.86
CA MET A 43 14.86 8.04 24.09
C MET A 43 14.92 7.68 22.61
N LYS A 44 16.13 7.58 22.03
CA LYS A 44 16.32 7.16 20.64
C LYS A 44 15.80 5.74 20.41
N GLN A 45 16.11 4.79 21.30
CA GLN A 45 15.61 3.42 21.20
C GLN A 45 14.07 3.36 21.20
N GLU A 46 13.41 4.16 22.06
CA GLU A 46 11.96 4.27 22.09
C GLU A 46 11.39 4.89 20.81
N LEU A 47 12.00 5.96 20.29
CA LEU A 47 11.60 6.59 19.02
C LEU A 47 11.71 5.60 17.85
N ASP A 48 12.83 4.89 17.74
CA ASP A 48 13.07 3.90 16.69
C ASP A 48 12.05 2.75 16.79
N ALA A 49 11.84 2.21 17.99
CA ALA A 49 10.84 1.17 18.22
C ALA A 49 9.42 1.63 17.87
N ARG A 50 9.05 2.89 18.19
CA ARG A 50 7.76 3.47 17.79
C ARG A 50 7.63 3.58 16.28
N SER A 51 8.67 4.08 15.60
CA SER A 51 8.67 4.20 14.14
C SER A 51 8.46 2.83 13.49
N LEU A 52 9.23 1.83 13.90
CA LEU A 52 9.13 0.45 13.40
C LEU A 52 7.74 -0.16 13.67
N ASN A 53 7.20 0.01 14.87
CA ASN A 53 5.88 -0.51 15.22
C ASN A 53 4.76 0.16 14.41
N GLN A 54 4.89 1.47 14.13
CA GLN A 54 3.94 2.16 13.26
C GLN A 54 4.01 1.65 11.82
N GLN A 55 5.21 1.42 11.28
CA GLN A 55 5.40 0.85 9.94
C GLN A 55 4.78 -0.55 9.85
N LYS A 56 5.11 -1.45 10.80
CA LYS A 56 4.53 -2.81 10.88
C LYS A 56 3.01 -2.76 10.95
N ARG A 57 2.45 -1.84 11.74
CA ARG A 57 0.99 -1.66 11.83
C ARG A 57 0.38 -1.21 10.50
N ARG A 58 1.00 -0.26 9.79
CA ARG A 58 0.53 0.20 8.47
C ARG A 58 0.56 -0.92 7.44
N ILE A 59 1.66 -1.68 7.37
CA ILE A 59 1.81 -2.84 6.48
C ILE A 59 0.71 -3.88 6.77
N LYS A 60 0.50 -4.23 8.04
CA LYS A 60 -0.59 -5.15 8.44
C LYS A 60 -1.97 -4.62 8.08
N GLN A 61 -2.23 -3.33 8.28
CA GLN A 61 -3.52 -2.69 7.96
C GLN A 61 -3.77 -2.59 6.44
N ALA A 62 -2.72 -2.53 5.64
CA ALA A 62 -2.83 -2.48 4.19
C ALA A 62 -3.45 -3.76 3.62
N GLY A 63 -3.24 -4.91 4.27
CA GLY A 63 -3.86 -6.17 3.86
C GLY A 63 -3.28 -6.74 2.58
N PHE A 64 -1.96 -6.61 2.39
CA PHE A 64 -1.25 -7.28 1.30
C PHE A 64 -1.39 -8.81 1.43
N PRO A 65 -1.59 -9.55 0.33
CA PRO A 65 -1.68 -11.01 0.37
C PRO A 65 -0.35 -11.65 0.75
N HIS A 66 0.76 -11.03 0.32
CA HIS A 66 2.13 -11.42 0.62
C HIS A 66 3.00 -10.16 0.72
N GLU A 67 4.14 -10.25 1.41
CA GLU A 67 5.17 -9.22 1.36
C GLU A 67 6.09 -9.47 0.16
N LYS A 68 6.23 -8.48 -0.71
CA LYS A 68 7.08 -8.51 -1.90
C LYS A 68 7.84 -7.20 -2.01
N THR A 69 9.17 -7.25 -1.96
CA THR A 69 10.03 -6.07 -1.95
C THR A 69 10.53 -5.70 -3.34
N LEU A 70 11.04 -4.47 -3.52
CA LEU A 70 11.68 -4.09 -4.79
C LEU A 70 13.00 -4.83 -4.98
N GLU A 71 13.69 -5.12 -3.89
CA GLU A 71 14.94 -5.89 -3.85
C GLU A 71 14.79 -7.30 -4.41
N GLU A 72 13.64 -7.93 -4.20
CA GLU A 72 13.31 -9.26 -4.75
C GLU A 72 12.89 -9.23 -6.22
N PHE A 73 12.69 -8.05 -6.82
CA PHE A 73 12.16 -7.93 -8.17
C PHE A 73 13.28 -7.95 -9.23
N ASP A 74 13.21 -8.88 -10.17
CA ASP A 74 14.13 -8.91 -11.31
C ASP A 74 13.72 -7.90 -12.39
N PHE A 75 14.31 -6.70 -12.31
CA PHE A 75 14.07 -5.60 -13.24
C PHE A 75 14.55 -5.88 -14.66
N LYS A 76 15.48 -6.83 -14.89
CA LYS A 76 15.96 -7.15 -16.24
C LYS A 76 14.86 -7.73 -17.13
N ARG A 77 13.77 -8.22 -16.52
CA ARG A 77 12.62 -8.79 -17.22
C ARG A 77 11.66 -7.73 -17.76
N LEU A 78 11.76 -6.47 -17.30
CA LEU A 78 10.95 -5.37 -17.81
C LEU A 78 11.54 -4.86 -19.13
N ARG A 79 10.77 -4.99 -20.22
CA ARG A 79 11.18 -4.51 -21.56
C ARG A 79 10.90 -3.04 -21.80
N HIS A 80 9.88 -2.49 -21.13
CA HIS A 80 9.34 -1.17 -21.43
C HIS A 80 9.32 -0.24 -20.21
N VAL A 81 9.88 -0.68 -19.08
CA VAL A 81 9.92 0.09 -17.84
C VAL A 81 11.32 0.00 -17.27
N GLU A 82 11.97 1.15 -17.13
CA GLU A 82 13.29 1.24 -16.54
C GLU A 82 13.24 1.09 -15.01
N ALA A 83 14.23 0.41 -14.45
CA ALA A 83 14.35 0.25 -13.00
C ALA A 83 14.40 1.61 -12.27
N ALA A 84 15.13 2.59 -12.82
CA ALA A 84 15.24 3.93 -12.24
C ALA A 84 13.88 4.61 -12.07
N TYR A 85 12.97 4.44 -13.04
CA TYR A 85 11.62 4.99 -12.97
C TYR A 85 10.78 4.33 -11.87
N VAL A 86 10.92 3.02 -11.68
CA VAL A 86 10.26 2.34 -10.55
C VAL A 86 10.81 2.83 -9.21
N TYR A 87 12.12 3.02 -9.09
CA TYR A 87 12.72 3.58 -7.88
C TYR A 87 12.29 5.03 -7.61
N GLN A 88 12.07 5.83 -8.66
CA GLN A 88 11.46 7.16 -8.53
C GLN A 88 10.04 7.05 -7.94
N LEU A 89 9.21 6.14 -8.45
CA LEU A 89 7.87 5.89 -7.90
C LEU A 89 7.93 5.40 -6.43
N ALA A 90 8.96 4.63 -6.07
CA ALA A 90 9.19 4.18 -4.71
C ALA A 90 9.47 5.34 -3.73
N GLY A 91 9.89 6.50 -4.23
CA GLY A 91 9.98 7.76 -3.46
C GLY A 91 8.63 8.32 -2.99
N CYS A 92 7.52 7.78 -3.51
CA CYS A 92 6.15 8.10 -3.12
C CYS A 92 5.69 9.54 -3.44
N ASP A 93 6.44 10.28 -4.27
CA ASP A 93 6.03 11.62 -4.70
C ASP A 93 4.71 11.61 -5.47
N PHE A 94 4.45 10.55 -6.23
CA PHE A 94 3.16 10.37 -6.90
C PHE A 94 1.98 10.37 -5.91
N ILE A 95 2.17 9.87 -4.68
CA ILE A 95 1.13 9.87 -3.63
C ILE A 95 0.91 11.29 -3.11
N ARG A 96 2.01 12.05 -2.89
CA ARG A 96 1.95 13.44 -2.44
C ARG A 96 1.27 14.34 -3.47
N ASN A 97 1.57 14.09 -4.75
CA ASN A 97 1.04 14.82 -5.90
C ASN A 97 -0.33 14.31 -6.35
N ARG A 98 -0.90 13.29 -5.68
CA ARG A 98 -2.21 12.69 -5.99
C ARG A 98 -2.30 12.12 -7.41
N GLN A 99 -1.17 11.64 -7.92
CA GLN A 99 -1.04 10.96 -9.20
C GLN A 99 -1.37 9.47 -9.04
N ASN A 100 -1.91 8.85 -10.08
CA ASN A 100 -2.21 7.42 -10.12
C ASN A 100 -1.05 6.64 -10.73
N VAL A 101 -1.03 5.32 -10.51
CA VAL A 101 -0.12 4.40 -11.21
C VAL A 101 -0.95 3.31 -11.88
N LEU A 102 -0.80 3.14 -13.18
CA LEU A 102 -1.53 2.14 -13.96
C LEU A 102 -0.52 1.14 -14.50
N MET A 103 -0.60 -0.12 -14.06
CA MET A 103 0.26 -1.21 -14.47
C MET A 103 -0.48 -2.11 -15.45
N ILE A 104 -0.06 -2.11 -16.71
CA ILE A 104 -0.79 -2.80 -17.79
C ILE A 104 0.11 -3.88 -18.37
N GLY A 105 -0.39 -5.10 -18.47
CA GLY A 105 0.21 -6.10 -19.34
C GLY A 105 -0.10 -7.55 -19.00
N ASN A 106 0.55 -8.48 -19.70
CA ASN A 106 0.24 -9.92 -19.63
C ASN A 106 0.27 -10.52 -18.21
N PRO A 107 -0.55 -11.55 -17.93
CA PRO A 107 -0.45 -12.31 -16.68
C PRO A 107 0.97 -12.81 -16.41
N GLY A 108 1.39 -12.82 -15.14
CA GLY A 108 2.72 -13.29 -14.75
C GLY A 108 3.87 -12.31 -15.02
N SER A 109 3.60 -11.08 -15.47
CA SER A 109 4.63 -10.08 -15.76
C SER A 109 5.17 -9.29 -14.55
N GLY A 110 4.68 -9.57 -13.34
CA GLY A 110 5.15 -8.94 -12.10
C GLY A 110 4.37 -7.72 -11.62
N LYS A 111 3.22 -7.38 -12.23
CA LYS A 111 2.38 -6.23 -11.81
C LYS A 111 1.98 -6.26 -10.33
N THR A 112 1.44 -7.39 -9.85
CA THR A 112 1.05 -7.56 -8.44
C THR A 112 2.25 -7.45 -7.50
N HIS A 113 3.42 -7.98 -7.89
CA HIS A 113 4.65 -7.83 -7.10
C HIS A 113 5.01 -6.35 -6.98
N LEU A 114 5.05 -5.64 -8.10
CA LEU A 114 5.44 -4.24 -8.13
C LEU A 114 4.45 -3.34 -7.37
N SER A 115 3.14 -3.60 -7.49
CA SER A 115 2.12 -2.85 -6.75
C SER A 115 2.24 -3.05 -5.24
N ILE A 116 2.51 -4.27 -4.79
CA ILE A 116 2.79 -4.58 -3.37
C ILE A 116 4.08 -3.89 -2.92
N ALA A 117 5.16 -3.98 -3.70
CA ALA A 117 6.46 -3.41 -3.35
C ALA A 117 6.40 -1.88 -3.20
N LEU A 118 5.72 -1.19 -4.12
CA LEU A 118 5.44 0.25 -3.99
C LEU A 118 4.54 0.54 -2.78
N GLY A 119 3.55 -0.31 -2.50
CA GLY A 119 2.71 -0.21 -1.32
C GLY A 119 3.49 -0.36 0.00
N LEU A 120 4.46 -1.26 0.06
CA LEU A 120 5.35 -1.42 1.23
C LEU A 120 6.21 -0.17 1.43
N ARG A 121 6.79 0.38 0.35
CA ARG A 121 7.55 1.64 0.40
C ARG A 121 6.69 2.80 0.89
N ALA A 122 5.44 2.88 0.43
CA ALA A 122 4.49 3.88 0.90
C ALA A 122 4.18 3.73 2.40
N CYS A 123 3.98 2.50 2.89
CA CYS A 123 3.78 2.24 4.32
C CYS A 123 5.00 2.62 5.17
N GLN A 124 6.21 2.36 4.68
CA GLN A 124 7.47 2.75 5.31
C GLN A 124 7.64 4.27 5.35
N ALA A 125 7.24 4.96 4.28
CA ALA A 125 7.20 6.42 4.19
C ALA A 125 6.07 7.07 5.01
N GLY A 126 5.24 6.27 5.70
CA GLY A 126 4.23 6.75 6.64
C GLY A 126 2.82 6.87 6.07
N PHE A 127 2.61 6.56 4.78
CA PHE A 127 1.31 6.59 4.12
C PHE A 127 0.42 5.43 4.54
N ARG A 128 -0.89 5.67 4.60
CA ARG A 128 -1.90 4.63 4.81
C ARG A 128 -2.23 3.99 3.47
N VAL A 129 -1.92 2.72 3.33
CA VAL A 129 -2.19 1.95 2.12
C VAL A 129 -3.36 1.01 2.36
N LYS A 130 -4.13 0.68 1.33
CA LYS A 130 -5.09 -0.43 1.33
C LYS A 130 -4.91 -1.21 0.03
N PHE A 131 -4.74 -2.52 0.14
CA PHE A 131 -4.70 -3.46 -0.98
C PHE A 131 -6.02 -4.24 -1.07
N THR A 132 -6.48 -4.48 -2.28
CA THR A 132 -7.62 -5.34 -2.60
C THR A 132 -7.55 -5.75 -4.07
N THR A 133 -8.13 -6.88 -4.45
CA THR A 133 -8.39 -7.18 -5.87
C THR A 133 -9.66 -6.45 -6.31
N ALA A 134 -9.79 -6.16 -7.61
CA ALA A 134 -11.01 -5.56 -8.14
C ALA A 134 -12.25 -6.42 -7.83
N ALA A 135 -12.11 -7.75 -7.93
CA ALA A 135 -13.15 -8.72 -7.59
C ALA A 135 -13.59 -8.63 -6.13
N THR A 136 -12.65 -8.69 -5.19
CA THR A 136 -12.95 -8.61 -3.76
C THR A 136 -13.59 -7.26 -3.42
N LEU A 137 -13.05 -6.16 -3.95
CA LEU A 137 -13.60 -4.83 -3.70
C LEU A 137 -15.05 -4.72 -4.20
N ALA A 138 -15.33 -5.18 -5.41
CA ALA A 138 -16.68 -5.16 -5.96
C ALA A 138 -17.67 -5.96 -5.11
N THR A 139 -17.31 -7.17 -4.69
CA THR A 139 -18.14 -8.00 -3.81
C THR A 139 -18.38 -7.31 -2.46
N THR A 140 -17.32 -6.81 -1.81
CA THR A 140 -17.45 -6.13 -0.51
C THR A 140 -18.30 -4.86 -0.60
N LEU A 141 -18.26 -4.13 -1.72
CA LEU A 141 -19.11 -2.95 -1.93
C LEU A 141 -20.60 -3.32 -2.06
N VAL A 142 -20.91 -4.42 -2.76
CA VAL A 142 -22.29 -4.92 -2.89
C VAL A 142 -22.81 -5.38 -1.52
N GLU A 143 -22.05 -6.21 -0.81
CA GLU A 143 -22.42 -6.68 0.53
C GLU A 143 -22.63 -5.52 1.51
N ALA A 144 -21.74 -4.52 1.48
CA ALA A 144 -21.87 -3.33 2.32
C ALA A 144 -23.13 -2.50 1.96
N LYS A 145 -23.55 -2.48 0.69
CA LYS A 145 -24.79 -1.83 0.28
C LYS A 145 -26.02 -2.56 0.82
N GLU A 146 -26.04 -3.89 0.71
CA GLU A 146 -27.13 -4.74 1.20
C GLU A 146 -27.27 -4.67 2.73
N THR A 147 -26.14 -4.65 3.45
CA THR A 147 -26.08 -4.53 4.91
C THR A 147 -26.18 -3.10 5.43
N ARG A 148 -26.39 -2.10 4.56
CA ARG A 148 -26.45 -0.65 4.88
C ARG A 148 -25.18 -0.10 5.54
N GLU A 149 -24.04 -0.75 5.33
CA GLU A 149 -22.71 -0.32 5.78
C GLU A 149 -21.89 0.41 4.69
N LEU A 150 -22.43 0.62 3.49
CA LEU A 150 -21.67 1.20 2.35
C LEU A 150 -20.95 2.52 2.70
N LEU A 151 -21.63 3.46 3.36
CA LEU A 151 -21.04 4.74 3.76
C LEU A 151 -19.85 4.56 4.72
N LYS A 152 -19.89 3.56 5.59
CA LYS A 152 -18.82 3.24 6.53
C LYS A 152 -17.61 2.69 5.78
N LEU A 153 -17.83 1.80 4.82
CA LEU A 153 -16.78 1.26 3.95
C LEU A 153 -16.14 2.36 3.09
N GLU A 154 -16.94 3.21 2.45
CA GLU A 154 -16.45 4.34 1.64
C GLU A 154 -15.56 5.27 2.48
N ARG A 155 -15.97 5.60 3.71
CA ARG A 155 -15.16 6.40 4.64
C ARG A 155 -13.85 5.70 5.03
N GLN A 156 -13.84 4.37 5.13
CA GLN A 156 -12.60 3.62 5.39
C GLN A 156 -11.66 3.69 4.19
N LEU A 157 -12.17 3.49 2.97
CA LEU A 157 -11.40 3.58 1.73
C LEU A 157 -10.84 4.99 1.52
N GLN A 158 -11.60 6.04 1.83
CA GLN A 158 -11.16 7.44 1.73
C GLN A 158 -10.01 7.80 2.69
N LYS A 159 -9.87 7.08 3.82
CA LYS A 159 -8.75 7.29 4.77
C LYS A 159 -7.42 6.75 4.27
N ALA A 160 -7.42 5.89 3.24
CA ALA A 160 -6.21 5.38 2.62
C ALA A 160 -5.62 6.47 1.70
N ASP A 161 -4.37 6.84 1.96
CA ASP A 161 -3.59 7.73 1.09
C ASP A 161 -3.37 7.08 -0.28
N LEU A 162 -3.17 5.75 -0.28
CA LEU A 162 -3.03 4.93 -1.48
C LEU A 162 -4.00 3.74 -1.44
N LEU A 163 -4.78 3.56 -2.50
CA LEU A 163 -5.59 2.36 -2.73
C LEU A 163 -4.96 1.56 -3.88
N ILE A 164 -4.63 0.31 -3.64
CA ILE A 164 -4.15 -0.62 -4.66
C ILE A 164 -5.29 -1.54 -5.03
N ILE A 165 -5.70 -1.50 -6.30
CA ILE A 165 -6.73 -2.34 -6.91
C ILE A 165 -6.03 -3.28 -7.88
N ASP A 166 -5.80 -4.51 -7.45
CA ASP A 166 -5.10 -5.52 -8.24
C ASP A 166 -6.06 -6.31 -9.13
N GLU A 167 -5.57 -6.86 -10.23
CA GLU A 167 -6.29 -7.80 -11.11
C GLU A 167 -7.62 -7.25 -11.67
N LEU A 168 -7.65 -5.98 -12.06
CA LEU A 168 -8.77 -5.44 -12.82
C LEU A 168 -8.78 -6.09 -14.21
N SER A 169 -9.54 -7.15 -14.36
CA SER A 169 -9.49 -8.09 -15.49
C SER A 169 -10.89 -8.58 -15.86
N TYR A 170 -11.01 -9.44 -16.87
CA TYR A 170 -12.24 -9.98 -17.51
C TYR A 170 -13.30 -10.61 -16.60
N LEU A 171 -13.16 -10.57 -15.27
CA LEU A 171 -14.30 -10.86 -14.41
C LEU A 171 -15.40 -9.86 -14.78
N SER A 172 -16.42 -10.36 -15.46
CA SER A 172 -17.57 -9.58 -15.88
C SER A 172 -18.32 -9.12 -14.63
N PHE A 173 -17.99 -7.93 -14.16
CA PHE A 173 -18.72 -7.26 -13.10
C PHE A 173 -20.14 -7.01 -13.62
N ASN A 174 -21.14 -7.37 -12.83
CA ASN A 174 -22.50 -6.94 -13.16
C ASN A 174 -22.57 -5.41 -13.08
N ARG A 175 -23.61 -4.82 -13.68
CA ARG A 175 -23.83 -3.37 -13.66
C ARG A 175 -23.65 -2.72 -12.29
N HIS A 176 -24.18 -3.32 -11.23
CA HIS A 176 -24.10 -2.76 -9.88
C HIS A 176 -22.69 -2.77 -9.29
N GLN A 177 -21.96 -3.86 -9.49
CA GLN A 177 -20.55 -3.98 -9.11
C GLN A 177 -19.70 -2.92 -9.82
N SER A 178 -19.93 -2.79 -11.13
CA SER A 178 -19.29 -1.81 -12.00
C SER A 178 -19.54 -0.36 -11.56
N GLU A 179 -20.79 0.00 -11.27
CA GLU A 179 -21.17 1.34 -10.78
C GLU A 179 -20.52 1.67 -9.43
N LEU A 180 -20.48 0.71 -8.49
CA LEU A 180 -19.87 0.90 -7.18
C LEU A 180 -18.34 1.03 -7.26
N LEU A 181 -17.69 0.17 -8.05
CA LEU A 181 -16.24 0.25 -8.28
C LEU A 181 -15.86 1.57 -8.94
N PHE A 182 -16.63 1.99 -9.96
CA PHE A 182 -16.47 3.28 -10.62
C PHE A 182 -16.57 4.45 -9.64
N LYS A 183 -17.58 4.42 -8.75
CA LYS A 183 -17.75 5.45 -7.72
C LYS A 183 -16.52 5.56 -6.83
N VAL A 184 -16.00 4.44 -6.33
CA VAL A 184 -14.81 4.43 -5.46
C VAL A 184 -13.59 5.02 -6.16
N ILE A 185 -13.34 4.65 -7.43
CA ILE A 185 -12.20 5.16 -8.18
C ILE A 185 -12.39 6.66 -8.49
N SER A 186 -13.59 7.04 -8.93
CA SER A 186 -13.93 8.43 -9.24
C SER A 186 -13.85 9.36 -8.03
N ASP A 187 -14.31 8.90 -6.86
CA ASP A 187 -14.27 9.69 -5.63
C ASP A 187 -12.84 9.99 -5.18
N ARG A 188 -11.87 9.18 -5.62
CA ARG A 188 -10.45 9.33 -5.31
C ARG A 188 -9.70 10.18 -6.32
N ALA A 189 -10.17 10.26 -7.57
CA ALA A 189 -9.55 11.09 -8.61
C ALA A 189 -9.28 12.50 -8.06
N GLU A 190 -8.05 12.99 -8.26
CA GLU A 190 -7.54 14.30 -7.80
C GLU A 190 -7.53 14.53 -6.27
N LYS A 191 -8.00 13.56 -5.47
CA LYS A 191 -8.02 13.62 -4.00
C LYS A 191 -6.98 12.71 -3.38
N ARG A 192 -6.85 11.47 -3.85
CA ARG A 192 -5.95 10.44 -3.33
C ARG A 192 -5.54 9.46 -4.43
N SER A 193 -4.30 8.99 -4.36
CA SER A 193 -3.74 8.12 -5.40
C SER A 193 -4.34 6.71 -5.40
N VAL A 194 -4.35 6.12 -6.59
CA VAL A 194 -4.70 4.72 -6.83
C VAL A 194 -3.58 4.05 -7.62
N ILE A 195 -3.23 2.81 -7.27
CA ILE A 195 -2.52 1.89 -8.16
C ILE A 195 -3.53 0.90 -8.72
N ILE A 196 -3.59 0.74 -10.04
CA ILE A 196 -4.39 -0.31 -10.68
C ILE A 196 -3.47 -1.24 -11.45
N SER A 197 -3.63 -2.54 -11.27
CA SER A 197 -3.04 -3.53 -12.15
C SER A 197 -4.09 -4.18 -13.05
N THR A 198 -3.78 -4.32 -14.33
CA THR A 198 -4.69 -4.90 -15.31
C THR A 198 -3.92 -5.65 -16.40
N ASN A 199 -4.55 -6.67 -16.96
CA ASN A 199 -4.12 -7.32 -18.19
C ASN A 199 -4.91 -6.85 -19.42
N LEU A 200 -5.76 -5.84 -19.27
CA LEU A 200 -6.57 -5.26 -20.31
C LEU A 200 -5.99 -3.94 -20.78
N GLU A 201 -5.93 -3.77 -22.10
CA GLU A 201 -5.76 -2.46 -22.70
C GLU A 201 -6.99 -1.58 -22.43
N PHE A 202 -6.81 -0.27 -22.32
CA PHE A 202 -7.91 0.67 -22.05
C PHE A 202 -9.06 0.57 -23.06
N SER A 203 -8.74 0.28 -24.33
CA SER A 203 -9.71 0.03 -25.40
C SER A 203 -10.71 -1.09 -25.07
N ARG A 204 -10.29 -2.05 -24.23
CA ARG A 204 -11.08 -3.22 -23.81
C ARG A 204 -11.78 -3.03 -22.47
N TRP A 205 -11.63 -1.89 -21.81
CA TRP A 205 -12.36 -1.63 -20.57
C TRP A 205 -13.87 -1.48 -20.81
N THR A 206 -14.30 -1.20 -22.05
CA THR A 206 -15.71 -1.29 -22.46
C THR A 206 -16.31 -2.69 -22.30
N GLU A 207 -15.47 -3.74 -22.25
CA GLU A 207 -15.91 -5.11 -21.95
C GLU A 207 -16.18 -5.31 -20.44
N LEU A 208 -15.61 -4.47 -19.57
CA LEU A 208 -15.77 -4.57 -18.11
C LEU A 208 -17.00 -3.82 -17.58
N PHE A 209 -17.36 -2.72 -18.23
CA PHE A 209 -18.47 -1.89 -17.78
C PHE A 209 -19.50 -1.77 -18.91
N GLU A 210 -20.75 -2.15 -18.64
CA GLU A 210 -21.86 -2.13 -19.60
C GLU A 210 -22.16 -0.75 -20.21
N ASN A 211 -21.66 0.34 -19.62
CA ASN A 211 -21.88 1.72 -20.09
C ASN A 211 -20.58 2.33 -20.64
N PRO A 212 -20.41 2.42 -21.98
CA PRO A 212 -19.22 2.99 -22.61
C PRO A 212 -18.91 4.43 -22.18
N THR A 213 -19.94 5.24 -21.89
CA THR A 213 -19.76 6.62 -21.40
C THR A 213 -19.11 6.65 -20.02
N LEU A 214 -19.48 5.72 -19.14
CA LEU A 214 -18.84 5.59 -17.83
C LEU A 214 -17.38 5.13 -17.95
N VAL A 215 -17.08 4.23 -18.90
CA VAL A 215 -15.69 3.82 -19.17
C VAL A 215 -14.83 4.97 -19.65
N ALA A 216 -15.31 5.73 -20.63
CA ALA A 216 -14.59 6.88 -21.16
C ALA A 216 -14.29 7.89 -20.04
N ALA A 217 -15.28 8.21 -19.20
CA ALA A 217 -15.10 9.09 -18.05
C ALA A 217 -14.13 8.53 -16.99
N LEU A 218 -14.12 7.21 -16.78
CA LEU A 218 -13.19 6.57 -15.84
C LEU A 218 -11.75 6.64 -16.34
N VAL A 219 -11.53 6.27 -17.61
CA VAL A 219 -10.22 6.26 -18.24
C VAL A 219 -9.66 7.68 -18.25
N ASP A 220 -10.46 8.68 -18.61
CA ASP A 220 -10.07 10.09 -18.59
C ASP A 220 -9.57 10.51 -17.19
N ARG A 221 -10.39 10.30 -16.15
CA ARG A 221 -10.03 10.62 -14.76
C ARG A 221 -8.82 9.86 -14.24
N LEU A 222 -8.69 8.59 -14.62
CA LEU A 222 -7.57 7.76 -14.19
C LEU A 222 -6.27 8.20 -14.85
N THR A 223 -6.32 8.58 -16.12
CA THR A 223 -5.13 8.86 -16.95
C THR A 223 -4.68 10.32 -16.90
N PHE A 224 -5.56 11.27 -16.53
CA PHE A 224 -5.25 12.69 -16.46
C PHE A 224 -3.97 13.01 -15.68
N MET A 225 -3.77 12.35 -14.54
CA MET A 225 -2.58 12.49 -13.69
C MET A 225 -2.04 11.10 -13.31
N ALA A 226 -1.53 10.35 -14.29
CA ALA A 226 -1.05 8.98 -14.06
C ALA A 226 0.34 8.68 -14.61
N HIS A 227 1.00 7.76 -13.93
CA HIS A 227 2.16 7.02 -14.40
C HIS A 227 1.69 5.70 -15.01
N ILE A 228 1.88 5.52 -16.31
CA ILE A 228 1.50 4.29 -17.01
C ILE A 228 2.74 3.40 -17.18
N LEU A 229 2.71 2.24 -16.56
CA LEU A 229 3.74 1.22 -16.64
C LEU A 229 3.31 0.11 -17.60
N ASN A 230 3.93 0.08 -18.79
CA ASN A 230 3.77 -1.03 -19.72
C ASN A 230 4.61 -2.23 -19.25
N MET A 231 3.93 -3.22 -18.70
CA MET A 231 4.52 -4.46 -18.17
C MET A 231 4.18 -5.65 -19.08
N ASN A 232 4.11 -5.45 -20.40
CA ASN A 232 4.02 -6.54 -21.37
C ASN A 232 5.37 -7.28 -21.48
N ASN A 233 5.54 -8.29 -20.64
CA ASN A 233 6.73 -9.13 -20.59
C ASN A 233 6.35 -10.63 -20.63
N PRO A 234 7.29 -11.53 -20.95
CA PRO A 234 7.09 -12.97 -20.78
C PRO A 234 6.67 -13.34 -19.35
N SER A 235 5.80 -14.36 -19.23
CA SER A 235 5.25 -14.78 -17.94
C SER A 235 6.31 -15.44 -17.06
N TYR A 236 6.56 -14.88 -15.86
CA TYR A 236 7.46 -15.48 -14.87
C TYR A 236 7.01 -16.90 -14.47
N ARG A 237 5.70 -17.07 -14.30
CA ARG A 237 5.10 -18.32 -13.82
C ARG A 237 5.26 -19.47 -14.82
N MET A 238 5.35 -19.16 -16.12
CA MET A 238 5.54 -20.17 -17.16
C MET A 238 7.01 -20.60 -17.30
N GLU A 239 7.94 -19.69 -16.99
CA GLU A 239 9.39 -19.95 -17.10
C GLU A 239 9.96 -20.69 -15.88
N HIS A 240 9.32 -20.57 -14.71
CA HIS A 240 9.81 -21.08 -13.42
C HIS A 240 8.77 -21.94 -12.67
N GLY A 241 7.73 -22.38 -13.38
CA GLY A 241 6.64 -23.22 -12.86
C GLY A 241 6.88 -24.70 -13.09
#